data_AF-A0A7S1K6D3-F1
#
_entry.id   AF-A0A7S1K6D3-F1
#
_cell.length_a   1.000
_cell.length_b   1.000
_cell.length_c   1.000
_cell.angle_alpha   90.00
_cell.angle_beta   90.00
_cell.angle_gamma   90.00
#
_symmetry.space_group_name_H-M   'P 1'
#
loop_
_entity.id
_entity.type
_entity.pdbx_description
1 polymer ?
#
loop_
_entity_poly.entity_id
_entity_poly.type
_entity_poly.pdbx_seq_one_letter_code
_entity_poly.pdbx_strand_id
1 'polypeptide(L)'
;AGGTESMDWVEMLGDMYEGFGASQGWSVDTVHQGETGVHRLIRISPFDSGEKRHTSFAGVTVFPETPEAEAIVIRKDELKAETMRASGAGGQSVNCRATAVRLTHIPSGIAVHCRAFSGQIANYNAALQMIKAKLLAQQQEDKKKERTAIASQIAEVSFGRQIRTYTLDPSPFVKDGRTNVETTDAEGVLSGDALKELLEATLI
;
A
#
# COMPACT_ATOMS: atom_id res chain seq x y z
N ALA A 1 19.62 -0.77 1.28
CA ALA A 1 20.98 -0.18 1.24
C ALA A 1 21.77 -0.90 0.15
N GLY A 2 22.42 -0.17 -0.76
CA GLY A 2 23.21 -0.77 -1.86
C GLY A 2 23.05 -0.13 -3.26
N GLY A 3 22.46 1.07 -3.37
CA GLY A 3 22.44 1.84 -4.63
C GLY A 3 21.67 1.13 -5.75
N THR A 4 22.17 1.24 -6.99
CA THR A 4 21.57 0.63 -8.19
C THR A 4 21.43 -0.89 -8.08
N GLU A 5 22.40 -1.58 -7.46
CA GLU A 5 22.34 -3.03 -7.25
C GLU A 5 21.14 -3.45 -6.37
N SER A 6 20.77 -2.61 -5.40
CA SER A 6 19.59 -2.88 -4.58
C SER A 6 18.28 -2.56 -5.29
N MET A 7 18.28 -1.65 -6.26
CA MET A 7 17.10 -1.38 -7.09
C MET A 7 16.83 -2.56 -8.01
N ASP A 8 17.86 -3.06 -8.69
CA ASP A 8 17.77 -4.28 -9.51
C ASP A 8 17.33 -5.48 -8.67
N TRP A 9 17.83 -5.61 -7.44
CA TRP A 9 17.39 -6.68 -6.54
C TRP A 9 15.90 -6.58 -6.15
N VAL A 10 15.36 -5.37 -6.01
CA VAL A 10 13.92 -5.18 -5.75
C VAL A 10 13.10 -5.62 -6.97
N GLU A 11 13.55 -5.30 -8.19
CA GLU A 11 12.88 -5.73 -9.42
C GLU A 11 12.90 -7.26 -9.56
N MET A 12 14.05 -7.90 -9.36
CA MET A 12 14.17 -9.36 -9.38
C MET A 12 13.24 -10.06 -8.38
N LEU A 13 13.08 -9.50 -7.17
CA LEU A 13 12.13 -10.04 -6.19
C LEU A 13 10.67 -9.85 -6.64
N GLY A 14 10.37 -8.73 -7.31
CA GLY A 14 9.07 -8.51 -7.95
C GLY A 14 8.75 -9.61 -8.95
N ASP A 15 9.64 -9.82 -9.92
CA ASP A 15 9.51 -10.86 -10.95
C ASP A 15 9.36 -12.26 -10.34
N MET A 16 10.12 -12.55 -9.28
CA MET A 16 10.04 -13.81 -8.55
C MET A 16 8.65 -14.06 -7.95
N TYR A 17 8.09 -13.07 -7.26
CA TYR A 17 6.75 -13.20 -6.66
C TYR A 17 5.64 -13.19 -7.71
N GLU A 18 5.80 -12.44 -8.80
CA GLU A 18 4.89 -12.47 -9.94
C GLU A 18 4.87 -13.85 -10.61
N GLY A 19 6.04 -14.43 -10.85
CA GLY A 19 6.20 -15.79 -11.39
C GLY A 19 5.57 -16.85 -10.48
N PHE A 20 5.79 -16.75 -9.16
CA PHE A 20 5.16 -17.63 -8.19
C PHE A 20 3.62 -17.47 -8.18
N GLY A 21 3.12 -16.23 -8.20
CA GLY A 21 1.68 -15.98 -8.27
C GLY A 21 1.06 -16.59 -9.53
N ALA A 22 1.72 -16.43 -10.68
CA ALA A 22 1.29 -17.05 -11.93
C ALA A 22 1.29 -18.58 -11.88
N SER A 23 2.31 -19.20 -11.26
CA SER A 23 2.40 -20.67 -11.14
C SER A 23 1.32 -21.26 -10.23
N GLN A 24 0.91 -20.54 -9.19
CA GLN A 24 -0.20 -20.94 -8.31
C GLN A 24 -1.59 -20.59 -8.86
N GLY A 25 -1.67 -19.91 -10.01
CA GLY A 25 -2.94 -19.43 -10.57
C GLY A 25 -3.58 -18.31 -9.74
N TRP A 26 -2.78 -17.62 -8.93
CA TRP A 26 -3.23 -16.47 -8.16
C TRP A 26 -3.22 -15.22 -9.05
N SER A 27 -4.21 -14.35 -8.89
CA SER A 27 -3.96 -12.94 -9.20
C SER A 27 -2.89 -12.47 -8.21
N VAL A 28 -1.78 -11.94 -8.74
CA VAL A 28 -0.52 -11.58 -8.06
C VAL A 28 -0.67 -10.78 -6.75
N ASP A 29 -1.87 -10.28 -6.45
CA ASP A 29 -2.24 -9.56 -5.23
C ASP A 29 -2.12 -10.36 -3.92
N THR A 30 -1.96 -11.69 -3.96
CA THR A 30 -1.81 -12.52 -2.74
C THR A 30 -0.39 -13.04 -2.60
N VAL A 31 0.47 -12.34 -1.86
CA VAL A 31 1.75 -12.88 -1.37
C VAL A 31 1.54 -13.41 0.06
N HIS A 32 2.27 -14.47 0.44
CA HIS A 32 2.17 -15.04 1.79
C HIS A 32 2.73 -14.10 2.87
N GLN A 33 1.99 -13.89 3.97
CA GLN A 33 2.40 -13.04 5.10
C GLN A 33 3.79 -13.38 5.67
N GLY A 34 4.20 -14.65 5.56
CA GLY A 34 5.51 -15.16 5.99
C GLY A 34 6.71 -14.60 5.23
N GLU A 35 6.53 -13.91 4.11
CA GLU A 35 7.62 -13.30 3.34
C GLU A 35 7.97 -11.88 3.79
N THR A 36 7.30 -11.38 4.82
CA THR A 36 7.61 -10.06 5.37
C THR A 36 8.97 -10.07 6.07
N GLY A 37 9.94 -9.32 5.53
CA GLY A 37 11.28 -9.19 6.10
C GLY A 37 12.33 -8.71 5.10
N VAL A 38 13.60 -8.79 5.49
CA VAL A 38 14.73 -8.36 4.66
C VAL A 38 15.31 -9.54 3.88
N HIS A 39 15.42 -9.40 2.57
CA HIS A 39 16.01 -10.38 1.65
C HIS A 39 17.38 -9.88 1.21
N ARG A 40 18.40 -10.72 1.35
CA ARG A 40 19.80 -10.42 1.02
C ARG A 40 20.22 -11.12 -0.26
N LEU A 41 20.77 -10.37 -1.21
CA LEU A 41 21.40 -10.90 -2.43
C LEU A 41 22.92 -10.79 -2.35
N ILE A 42 23.61 -11.87 -2.73
CA ILE A 42 25.06 -11.93 -2.88
C ILE A 42 25.36 -12.44 -4.30
N ARG A 43 25.87 -11.56 -5.16
CA ARG A 43 26.30 -11.89 -6.52
C ARG A 43 27.44 -10.99 -6.98
N ILE A 44 28.06 -11.33 -8.11
CA ILE A 44 28.91 -10.39 -8.85
C ILE A 44 28.01 -9.33 -9.49
N SER A 45 28.28 -8.05 -9.20
CA SER A 45 27.41 -6.98 -9.72
C SER A 45 27.65 -6.76 -11.22
N PRO A 46 26.60 -6.74 -12.06
CA PRO A 46 26.72 -6.37 -13.47
C PRO A 46 26.99 -4.87 -13.67
N PHE A 47 26.76 -4.04 -12.64
CA PHE A 47 26.94 -2.59 -12.70
C PHE A 47 28.33 -2.15 -12.22
N ASP A 48 29.12 -3.05 -11.62
CA ASP A 48 30.49 -2.77 -11.20
C ASP A 48 31.47 -3.28 -12.25
N SER A 49 32.20 -2.36 -12.89
CA SER A 49 33.24 -2.68 -13.88
C SER A 49 34.38 -3.51 -13.30
N GLY A 50 34.53 -3.57 -11.97
CA GLY A 50 35.53 -4.38 -11.29
C GLY A 50 35.12 -5.82 -11.02
N GLU A 51 33.92 -6.25 -11.44
CA GLU A 51 33.36 -7.60 -11.20
C GLU A 51 33.45 -8.02 -9.72
N LYS A 52 33.34 -7.05 -8.81
CA LYS A 52 33.41 -7.34 -7.38
C LYS A 52 32.11 -7.98 -6.94
N ARG A 53 32.21 -8.75 -5.87
CA ARG A 53 31.05 -9.28 -5.15
C ARG A 53 30.38 -8.14 -4.39
N HIS A 54 29.09 -7.95 -4.63
CA HIS A 54 28.26 -7.02 -3.89
C HIS A 54 27.28 -7.76 -2.99
N THR A 55 26.84 -7.08 -1.92
CA THR A 55 25.79 -7.58 -1.04
C THR A 55 24.68 -6.53 -0.99
N SER A 56 23.51 -6.90 -1.50
CA SER A 56 22.33 -6.04 -1.59
C SER A 56 21.24 -6.49 -0.63
N PHE A 57 20.41 -5.53 -0.23
CA PHE A 57 19.31 -5.76 0.69
C PHE A 57 18.03 -5.12 0.16
N ALA A 58 16.96 -5.91 0.12
CA ALA A 58 15.61 -5.46 -0.19
C ALA A 58 14.67 -5.84 0.96
N GLY A 59 13.76 -4.94 1.33
CA GLY A 59 12.71 -5.22 2.29
C GLY A 59 11.43 -5.61 1.56
N VAL A 60 10.84 -6.72 1.95
CA VAL A 60 9.54 -7.20 1.46
C VAL A 60 8.53 -7.00 2.60
N THR A 61 7.36 -6.44 2.28
CA THR A 61 6.27 -6.30 3.24
C THR A 61 4.98 -6.70 2.57
N VAL A 62 4.30 -7.66 3.19
CA VAL A 62 3.05 -8.21 2.67
C VAL A 62 1.90 -7.60 3.45
N PHE A 63 0.95 -7.02 2.73
CA PHE A 63 -0.27 -6.47 3.31
C PHE A 63 -1.45 -7.36 2.95
N PRO A 64 -2.34 -7.69 3.89
CA PRO A 64 -3.57 -8.38 3.55
C PRO A 64 -4.40 -7.49 2.62
N GLU A 65 -5.00 -8.11 1.59
CA GLU A 65 -5.96 -7.42 0.76
C GLU A 65 -7.15 -7.01 1.63
N THR A 66 -7.46 -5.71 1.65
CA THR A 66 -8.70 -5.22 2.23
C THR A 66 -9.70 -5.12 1.08
N PRO A 67 -10.90 -5.72 1.19
CA PRO A 67 -11.91 -5.60 0.14
C PRO A 67 -12.13 -4.13 -0.21
N GLU A 68 -12.36 -3.85 -1.50
CA GLU A 68 -12.64 -2.50 -1.98
C GLU A 68 -13.71 -1.85 -1.11
N ALA A 69 -13.44 -0.60 -0.70
CA ALA A 69 -14.30 0.12 0.22
C ALA A 69 -15.68 0.27 -0.40
N GLU A 70 -16.67 -0.42 0.16
CA GLU A 70 -18.08 -0.23 -0.18
C GLU A 70 -18.43 1.26 -0.15
N ALA A 71 -19.32 1.68 -1.06
CA ALA A 71 -19.76 3.06 -1.11
C ALA A 71 -20.27 3.51 0.26
N ILE A 72 -19.61 4.51 0.86
CA ILE A 72 -19.95 5.00 2.21
C ILE A 72 -21.42 5.42 2.26
N VAL A 73 -22.24 4.60 2.93
CA VAL A 73 -23.66 4.88 3.18
C VAL A 73 -23.76 5.74 4.43
N ILE A 74 -23.96 7.04 4.22
CA ILE A 74 -24.17 8.00 5.33
C ILE A 74 -25.65 8.03 5.67
N ARG A 75 -25.99 7.83 6.95
CA ARG A 75 -27.37 7.94 7.39
C ARG A 75 -27.75 9.40 7.63
N LYS A 76 -29.03 9.74 7.48
CA LYS A 76 -29.48 11.15 7.56
C LYS A 76 -29.40 11.73 8.97
N ASP A 77 -29.52 10.88 9.99
CA ASP A 77 -29.38 11.18 11.42
C ASP A 77 -27.97 11.57 11.83
N GLU A 78 -26.95 11.15 11.06
CA GLU A 78 -25.54 11.49 11.30
C GLU A 78 -25.15 12.85 10.70
N LEU A 79 -26.08 13.52 10.01
CA LEU A 79 -25.84 14.77 9.29
C LEU A 79 -26.59 15.93 9.94
N LYS A 80 -25.84 16.97 10.31
CA LYS A 80 -26.40 18.25 10.73
C LYS A 80 -26.36 19.23 9.56
N ALA A 81 -27.53 19.65 9.09
CA ALA A 81 -27.65 20.65 8.02
C ALA A 81 -28.06 22.01 8.58
N GLU A 82 -27.26 23.04 8.31
CA GLU A 82 -27.53 24.43 8.65
C GLU A 82 -27.68 25.23 7.35
N THR A 83 -28.79 25.94 7.20
CA THR A 83 -29.01 26.81 6.03
C THR A 83 -28.54 28.24 6.35
N MET A 84 -27.88 28.85 5.38
CA MET A 84 -27.31 30.19 5.51
C MET A 84 -27.68 31.03 4.29
N ARG A 85 -27.68 32.34 4.47
CA ARG A 85 -27.75 33.27 3.33
C ARG A 85 -26.39 33.26 2.62
N ALA A 86 -26.42 33.23 1.29
CA ALA A 86 -25.20 33.32 0.52
C ALA A 86 -24.61 34.73 0.66
N SER A 87 -23.42 34.86 1.24
CA SER A 87 -22.70 36.14 1.32
C SER A 87 -21.81 36.31 0.09
N GLY A 88 -22.15 37.23 -0.81
CA GLY A 88 -21.38 37.56 -2.00
C GLY A 88 -21.98 38.70 -2.83
N ALA A 89 -21.22 39.22 -3.80
CA ALA A 89 -21.69 40.24 -4.74
C ALA A 89 -22.72 39.64 -5.71
N GLY A 90 -23.98 39.58 -5.29
CA GLY A 90 -25.10 39.07 -6.07
C GLY A 90 -26.31 39.99 -6.00
N GLY A 91 -27.22 39.87 -6.96
CA GLY A 91 -28.48 40.64 -7.01
C GLY A 91 -29.45 40.30 -5.87
N GLN A 92 -30.60 40.96 -5.83
CA GLN A 92 -31.61 40.82 -4.76
C GLN A 92 -31.99 39.36 -4.43
N SER A 93 -32.03 38.49 -5.43
CA SER A 93 -32.33 37.05 -5.29
C SER A 93 -31.30 36.29 -4.44
N VAL A 94 -30.01 36.65 -4.52
CA VAL A 94 -28.92 36.00 -3.78
C VAL A 94 -28.92 36.44 -2.31
N ASN A 95 -29.25 37.71 -2.05
CA ASN A 95 -29.18 38.29 -0.71
C ASN A 95 -30.41 37.99 0.17
N CYS A 96 -31.57 37.70 -0.44
CA CYS A 96 -32.80 37.44 0.30
C CYS A 96 -33.03 35.95 0.61
N ARG A 97 -32.53 35.04 -0.22
CA ARG A 97 -32.84 33.60 -0.11
C ARG A 97 -31.72 32.84 0.63
N ALA A 98 -32.09 32.04 1.64
CA ALA A 98 -31.17 31.15 2.35
C ALA A 98 -30.87 29.89 1.51
N THR A 99 -30.00 30.04 0.51
CA THR A 99 -29.66 28.97 -0.45
C THR A 99 -28.39 28.21 -0.09
N ALA A 100 -27.49 28.80 0.70
CA ALA A 100 -26.23 28.17 1.09
C ALA A 100 -26.47 27.11 2.18
N VAL A 101 -25.75 25.99 2.11
CA VAL A 101 -25.88 24.88 3.05
C VAL A 101 -24.52 24.59 3.67
N ARG A 102 -24.47 24.56 5.00
CA ARG A 102 -23.39 23.95 5.77
C ARG A 102 -23.87 22.57 6.22
N LEU A 103 -23.17 21.54 5.79
CA LEU A 103 -23.44 20.17 6.18
C LEU A 103 -22.29 19.68 7.07
N THR A 104 -22.62 19.12 8.22
CA THR A 104 -21.64 18.58 9.18
C THR A 104 -21.94 17.11 9.43
N HIS A 105 -20.96 16.24 9.24
CA HIS A 105 -21.04 14.85 9.66
C HIS A 105 -20.67 14.76 11.14
N ILE A 106 -21.64 14.42 11.98
CA ILE A 106 -21.51 14.44 13.46
C ILE A 106 -20.42 13.46 13.93
N PRO A 107 -20.36 12.20 13.45
CA PRO A 107 -19.37 11.23 13.93
C PRO A 107 -17.92 11.62 13.60
N SER A 108 -17.65 12.16 12.41
CA SER A 108 -16.28 12.53 12.01
C SER A 108 -15.92 13.99 12.30
N GLY A 109 -16.90 14.83 12.65
CA GLY A 109 -16.73 16.27 12.82
C GLY A 109 -16.44 17.04 11.52
N ILE A 110 -16.47 16.39 10.35
CA ILE A 110 -16.19 17.05 9.07
C ILE A 110 -17.36 17.95 8.69
N ALA A 111 -17.07 19.24 8.56
CA ALA A 111 -17.99 20.23 8.02
C ALA A 111 -17.61 20.62 6.58
N VAL A 112 -18.63 20.79 5.75
CA VAL A 112 -18.51 21.30 4.38
C VAL A 112 -19.53 22.41 4.16
N HIS A 113 -19.12 23.45 3.44
CA HIS A 113 -19.97 24.55 3.04
C HIS A 113 -20.13 24.53 1.52
N CYS A 114 -21.37 24.55 1.03
CA CYS A 114 -21.67 24.60 -0.40
C CYS A 114 -22.61 25.77 -0.74
N ARG A 115 -22.22 26.53 -1.76
CA ARG A 115 -22.94 27.70 -2.30
C ARG A 115 -22.93 27.77 -3.84
N ALA A 116 -22.63 26.65 -4.50
CA ALA A 116 -22.34 26.61 -5.93
C ALA A 116 -23.59 26.80 -6.81
N PHE A 117 -24.77 26.45 -6.30
CA PHE A 117 -26.02 26.45 -7.04
C PHE A 117 -27.03 27.45 -6.45
N SER A 118 -28.00 27.87 -7.28
CA SER A 118 -29.09 28.77 -6.88
C SER A 118 -30.16 28.09 -6.00
N GLY A 119 -30.18 26.75 -5.94
CA GLY A 119 -31.15 25.95 -5.18
C GLY A 119 -30.56 25.31 -3.93
N GLN A 120 -31.32 25.31 -2.83
CA GLN A 120 -30.94 24.69 -1.55
C GLN A 120 -30.72 23.18 -1.69
N ILE A 121 -31.62 22.46 -2.37
CA ILE A 121 -31.53 21.01 -2.55
C ILE A 121 -30.29 20.64 -3.37
N ALA A 122 -29.99 21.41 -4.42
CA ALA A 122 -28.79 21.22 -5.23
C ALA A 122 -27.50 21.44 -4.40
N ASN A 123 -27.47 22.49 -3.58
CA ASN A 123 -26.35 22.73 -2.66
C ASN A 123 -26.23 21.64 -1.59
N TYR A 124 -27.35 21.12 -1.07
CA TYR A 124 -27.35 20.00 -0.12
C TYR A 124 -26.76 18.73 -0.73
N ASN A 125 -27.20 18.35 -1.93
CA ASN A 125 -26.69 17.16 -2.62
C ASN A 125 -25.21 17.30 -2.95
N ALA A 126 -24.76 18.49 -3.38
CA ALA A 126 -23.36 18.77 -3.63
C ALA A 126 -22.52 18.70 -2.33
N ALA A 127 -23.01 19.27 -1.23
CA ALA A 127 -22.36 19.17 0.07
C ALA A 127 -22.26 17.71 0.55
N LEU A 128 -23.29 16.88 0.31
CA LEU A 128 -23.27 15.46 0.64
C LEU A 128 -22.18 14.71 -0.14
N GLN A 129 -22.04 14.98 -1.45
CA GLN A 129 -20.96 14.39 -2.26
C GLN A 129 -19.57 14.81 -1.77
N MET A 130 -19.41 16.08 -1.39
CA MET A 130 -18.16 16.58 -0.81
C MET A 130 -17.84 15.92 0.54
N ILE A 131 -18.83 15.69 1.41
CA ILE A 131 -18.64 14.95 2.67
C ILE A 131 -18.20 13.52 2.38
N LYS A 132 -18.86 12.82 1.45
CA LYS A 132 -18.47 11.46 1.05
C LYS A 132 -17.04 11.41 0.55
N ALA A 133 -16.65 12.34 -0.33
CA ALA A 133 -15.29 12.43 -0.84
C ALA A 133 -14.26 12.67 0.27
N LYS A 134 -14.56 13.55 1.23
CA LYS A 134 -13.67 13.81 2.39
C LYS A 134 -13.55 12.61 3.32
N LEU A 135 -14.65 11.91 3.59
CA LEU A 135 -14.64 10.69 4.41
C LEU A 135 -13.80 9.59 3.76
N LEU A 136 -13.96 9.42 2.44
CA LEU A 136 -13.16 8.46 1.68
C LEU A 136 -11.67 8.82 1.70
N ALA A 137 -11.33 10.10 1.52
CA ALA A 137 -9.95 10.57 1.64
C ALA A 137 -9.37 10.34 3.04
N GLN A 138 -10.16 10.55 4.10
CA GLN A 138 -9.73 10.27 5.47
C GLN A 138 -9.48 8.78 5.69
N GLN A 139 -10.38 7.90 5.25
CA GLN A 139 -10.18 6.45 5.33
C GLN A 139 -8.93 5.99 4.56
N GLN A 140 -8.67 6.57 3.38
CA GLN A 140 -7.46 6.27 2.61
C GLN A 140 -6.19 6.70 3.34
N GLU A 141 -6.20 7.89 3.95
CA GLU A 141 -5.07 8.39 4.71
C GLU A 141 -4.82 7.55 5.97
N ASP A 142 -5.88 7.13 6.67
CA ASP A 142 -5.77 6.27 7.84
C ASP A 142 -5.22 4.88 7.47
N LYS A 143 -5.72 4.26 6.39
CA LYS A 143 -5.16 3.03 5.82
C LYS A 143 -3.69 3.21 5.41
N LYS A 144 -3.33 4.35 4.82
CA LYS A 144 -1.95 4.65 4.44
C LYS A 144 -1.05 4.79 5.67
N LYS A 145 -1.52 5.42 6.74
CA LYS A 145 -0.78 5.53 8.01
C LYS A 145 -0.57 4.16 8.66
N GLU A 146 -1.59 3.31 8.69
CA GLU A 146 -1.47 1.94 9.17
C GLU A 146 -0.41 1.17 8.37
N ARG A 147 -0.50 1.22 7.03
CA ARG A 147 0.51 0.62 6.14
C ARG A 147 1.92 1.15 6.40
N THR A 148 2.05 2.47 6.55
CA THR A 148 3.34 3.14 6.80
C THR A 148 3.90 2.79 8.18
N ALA A 149 3.04 2.65 9.19
CA ALA A 149 3.43 2.27 10.55
C ALA A 149 3.95 0.82 10.59
N ILE A 150 3.27 -0.10 9.90
CA ILE A 150 3.74 -1.49 9.74
C ILE A 150 5.07 -1.52 8.98
N ALA A 151 5.17 -0.82 7.85
CA ALA A 151 6.40 -0.74 7.07
C ALA A 151 7.56 -0.13 7.88
N SER A 152 7.27 0.86 8.72
CA SER A 152 8.26 1.53 9.58
C SER A 152 8.82 0.61 10.68
N GLN A 153 8.05 -0.37 11.16
CA GLN A 153 8.57 -1.40 12.08
C GLN A 153 9.61 -2.31 11.41
N ILE A 154 9.53 -2.46 10.08
CA ILE A 154 10.43 -3.27 9.26
C ILE A 154 11.59 -2.41 8.70
N ALA A 155 11.51 -1.08 8.82
CA ALA A 155 12.35 -0.13 8.08
C ALA A 155 13.83 -0.12 8.45
N GLU A 156 14.28 -0.79 9.52
CA GLU A 156 15.70 -1.06 9.69
C GLU A 156 16.14 -2.21 8.77
N VAL A 157 16.27 -1.89 7.48
CA VAL A 157 16.98 -2.72 6.51
C VAL A 157 18.48 -2.62 6.80
N SER A 158 18.92 -3.31 7.84
CA SER A 158 20.29 -3.33 8.33
C SER A 158 20.90 -4.73 8.28
N PHE A 159 22.23 -4.77 8.24
CA PHE A 159 22.99 -6.02 8.23
C PHE A 159 22.67 -6.84 9.49
N GLY A 160 22.30 -8.12 9.31
CA GLY A 160 21.97 -9.03 10.41
C GLY A 160 20.47 -9.26 10.65
N ARG A 161 19.58 -8.52 9.97
CA ARG A 161 18.12 -8.69 10.06
C ARG A 161 17.51 -9.45 8.87
N GLN A 162 18.34 -10.05 8.02
CA GLN A 162 17.87 -10.79 6.86
C GLN A 162 17.16 -12.09 7.24
N ILE A 163 15.98 -12.31 6.65
CA ILE A 163 15.22 -13.55 6.79
C ILE A 163 15.65 -14.58 5.76
N ARG A 164 16.09 -14.16 4.57
CA ARG A 164 16.54 -15.05 3.51
C ARG A 164 17.78 -14.50 2.82
N THR A 165 18.69 -15.40 2.48
CA THR A 165 19.90 -15.10 1.70
C THR A 165 19.88 -15.85 0.39
N TYR A 166 20.07 -15.11 -0.69
CA TYR A 166 20.23 -15.59 -2.04
C TYR A 166 21.70 -15.38 -2.42
N THR A 167 22.43 -16.48 -2.60
CA THR A 167 23.81 -16.45 -3.06
C THR A 167 23.82 -17.02 -4.47
N LEU A 168 24.27 -16.24 -5.45
CA LEU A 168 24.39 -16.72 -6.84
C LEU A 168 25.82 -17.17 -7.17
N ASP A 169 26.83 -16.61 -6.48
CA ASP A 169 28.24 -16.90 -6.70
C ASP A 169 28.96 -17.31 -5.40
N PRO A 170 29.86 -18.32 -5.41
CA PRO A 170 30.35 -19.13 -6.55
C PRO A 170 29.54 -20.43 -6.76
N SER A 171 28.61 -20.74 -5.87
CA SER A 171 27.67 -21.84 -6.01
C SER A 171 26.30 -21.29 -5.66
N PRO A 172 25.33 -21.34 -6.58
CA PRO A 172 24.01 -20.80 -6.33
C PRO A 172 23.31 -21.60 -5.23
N PHE A 173 22.84 -20.91 -4.21
CA PHE A 173 21.96 -21.48 -3.20
C PHE A 173 21.13 -20.38 -2.51
N VAL A 174 19.97 -20.78 -2.01
CA VAL A 174 19.07 -19.95 -1.22
C VAL A 174 18.91 -20.56 0.15
N LYS A 175 19.02 -19.75 1.20
CA LYS A 175 18.87 -20.19 2.59
C LYS A 175 17.91 -19.28 3.35
N ASP A 176 16.89 -19.86 3.97
CA ASP A 176 16.03 -19.17 4.93
C ASP A 176 16.65 -19.26 6.33
N GLY A 177 16.90 -18.10 6.95
CA GLY A 177 17.52 -18.00 8.27
C GLY A 177 16.58 -18.32 9.42
N ARG A 178 15.26 -18.39 9.18
CA ARG A 178 14.26 -18.69 10.21
C ARG A 178 14.04 -20.18 10.36
N THR A 179 13.89 -20.87 9.22
CA THR A 179 13.62 -22.32 9.18
C THR A 179 14.88 -23.15 9.01
N ASN A 180 16.01 -22.52 8.66
CA ASN A 180 17.27 -23.17 8.27
C ASN A 180 17.17 -24.09 7.05
N VAL A 181 16.08 -24.03 6.29
CA VAL A 181 15.95 -24.75 5.01
C VAL A 181 16.83 -24.08 3.97
N GLU A 182 17.51 -24.91 3.19
CA GLU A 182 18.38 -24.48 2.09
C GLU A 182 18.05 -25.24 0.81
N THR A 183 18.08 -24.51 -0.31
CA THR A 183 17.78 -25.02 -1.65
C THR A 183 18.94 -24.65 -2.57
N THR A 184 19.48 -25.63 -3.30
CA THR A 184 20.58 -25.42 -4.26
C THR A 184 20.08 -24.86 -5.60
N ASP A 185 18.80 -25.01 -5.90
CA ASP A 185 18.17 -24.45 -7.09
C ASP A 185 17.80 -22.97 -6.90
N ALA A 186 18.80 -22.08 -6.99
CA ALA A 186 18.54 -20.65 -6.85
C ALA A 186 17.78 -20.06 -8.05
N GLU A 187 17.98 -20.61 -9.26
CA GLU A 187 17.30 -20.16 -10.46
C GLU A 187 15.80 -20.47 -10.41
N GLY A 188 15.42 -21.70 -10.04
CA GLY A 188 14.03 -22.08 -9.84
C GLY A 188 13.34 -21.32 -8.71
N VAL A 189 14.10 -20.90 -7.68
CA VAL A 189 13.54 -20.02 -6.64
C VAL A 189 13.28 -18.63 -7.20
N LEU A 190 14.19 -18.07 -8.00
CA LEU A 190 14.03 -16.74 -8.61
C LEU A 190 12.98 -16.71 -9.73
N SER A 191 12.71 -17.83 -10.42
CA SER A 191 11.59 -17.94 -11.37
C SER A 191 10.23 -18.07 -10.67
N GLY A 192 10.23 -18.37 -9.36
CA GLY A 192 9.04 -18.60 -8.57
C GLY A 192 8.54 -20.06 -8.57
N ASP A 193 9.18 -20.98 -9.27
CA ASP A 193 8.73 -22.39 -9.33
C ASP A 193 9.06 -23.17 -8.04
N ALA A 194 10.28 -23.00 -7.53
CA ALA A 194 10.77 -23.69 -6.32
C ALA A 194 10.53 -22.88 -5.03
N LEU A 195 9.92 -21.69 -5.12
CA LEU A 195 9.65 -20.84 -3.95
C LEU A 195 8.68 -21.50 -2.95
N LYS A 196 7.80 -22.37 -3.45
CA LYS A 196 6.78 -23.07 -2.66
C LYS A 196 7.37 -23.86 -1.48
N GLU A 197 8.49 -24.55 -1.68
CA GLU A 197 9.12 -25.37 -0.65
C GLU A 197 9.59 -24.53 0.54
N LEU A 198 10.16 -23.36 0.25
CA LEU A 198 10.61 -22.41 1.28
C LEU A 198 9.42 -21.81 2.04
N LEU A 199 8.32 -21.54 1.33
CA LEU A 199 7.10 -20.99 1.92
C LEU A 199 6.41 -22.00 2.84
N GLU A 200 6.24 -23.25 2.40
CA GLU A 200 5.61 -24.30 3.21
C GLU A 200 6.38 -24.56 4.51
N ALA A 201 7.72 -24.50 4.47
CA ALA A 201 8.55 -24.65 5.65
C ALA A 201 8.31 -23.55 6.71
N THR A 202 7.83 -22.37 6.32
CA THR A 202 7.53 -21.26 7.24
C THR A 202 6.17 -21.36 7.93
N LEU A 203 5.32 -22.30 7.50
CA LEU A 203 3.99 -22.54 8.07
C LEU A 203 3.99 -23.54 9.25
N ILE A 204 5.13 -24.16 9.53
CA ILE A 204 5.34 -25.13 10.63
C ILE A 204 5.82 -24.38 11.87
#